data_AF-A0A1H0Z7D5-F1
#
_entry.id   AF-A0A1H0Z7D5-F1
#
_cell.length_a   1.000
_cell.length_b   1.000
_cell.length_c   1.000
_cell.angle_alpha   90.00
_cell.angle_beta   90.00
_cell.angle_gamma   90.00
#
_symmetry.space_group_name_H-M   'P 1'
#
loop_
_entity.id
_entity.type
_entity.pdbx_description
1 polymer ?
#
loop_
_entity_poly.entity_id
_entity_poly.type
_entity_poly.pdbx_seq_one_letter_code
_entity_poly.pdbx_strand_id
1 'polypeptide(L)'
;MFMKYLKKILNTYLSFLKPIIVWMIKTCCTPIIGFYNRRWTQYTKTGKIALCCIAKMENDYIRFFVEYYKNLHFDKIFIYDNNNTDGEKFEDVINDYIQSGFVDIIDFRGMERAQLSAYQDCYNKHNKEYDWIAFFDIDEFLTIADGNDDIHKFLNKKEFLPYQLLHINWKIYGDNDLLDNDGRNVIERFVEPLPYNTRMYSRNLPENNHIKSIVRGGLSYVRWNDTPHTPICIGYYCCNPLGEPVKTNSPFQNYDFSVAFIRHYSTKTIGEWVKNKMKRGIPDRSVESWKEILNLDFFFMYNRRTDEKQLYAEHILKDELK
;
A
#
# COMPACT_ATOMS: atom_id res chain seq x y z
N MET A 1 -8.32 53.28 -47.71
CA MET A 1 -9.53 53.34 -46.83
C MET A 1 -10.30 52.02 -46.80
N PHE A 2 -10.56 51.41 -47.96
CA PHE A 2 -11.30 50.14 -48.11
C PHE A 2 -10.69 48.93 -47.35
N MET A 3 -9.36 48.74 -47.41
CA MET A 3 -8.69 47.63 -46.69
C MET A 3 -8.77 47.73 -45.16
N LYS A 4 -8.81 48.95 -44.58
CA LYS A 4 -8.99 49.13 -43.13
C LYS A 4 -10.42 48.73 -42.71
N TYR A 5 -11.40 48.97 -43.57
CA TYR A 5 -12.79 48.60 -43.33
C TYR A 5 -13.01 47.09 -43.41
N LEU A 6 -12.44 46.42 -44.42
CA LEU A 6 -12.46 44.96 -44.52
C LEU A 6 -11.78 44.28 -43.33
N LYS A 7 -10.64 44.81 -42.86
CA LYS A 7 -9.93 44.26 -41.69
C LYS A 7 -10.74 44.40 -40.40
N LYS A 8 -11.52 45.49 -40.28
CA LYS A 8 -12.42 45.71 -39.14
C LYS A 8 -13.60 44.72 -39.16
N ILE A 9 -14.22 44.51 -40.33
CA ILE A 9 -15.28 43.52 -40.51
C ILE A 9 -14.77 42.10 -40.20
N LEU A 10 -13.61 41.73 -40.73
CA LEU A 10 -13.00 40.41 -40.50
C LEU A 10 -12.70 40.18 -39.01
N ASN A 11 -12.15 41.19 -38.32
CA ASN A 11 -11.87 41.11 -36.88
C ASN A 11 -13.16 41.01 -36.05
N THR A 12 -14.24 41.70 -36.44
CA THR A 12 -15.55 41.57 -35.80
C THR A 12 -16.10 40.15 -35.97
N TYR A 13 -16.07 39.58 -37.18
CA TYR A 13 -16.49 38.19 -37.42
C TYR A 13 -15.65 37.18 -36.63
N LEU A 14 -14.32 37.36 -36.57
CA LEU A 14 -13.43 36.50 -35.80
C LEU A 14 -13.69 36.59 -34.28
N SER A 15 -14.09 37.76 -33.77
CA SER A 15 -14.47 37.91 -32.35
C SER A 15 -15.77 37.18 -31.99
N PHE A 16 -16.71 37.02 -32.93
CA PHE A 16 -17.93 36.23 -32.73
C PHE A 16 -17.67 34.73 -32.83
N LEU A 17 -16.77 34.30 -33.71
CA LEU A 17 -16.44 32.88 -33.92
C LEU A 17 -15.55 32.31 -32.81
N LYS A 18 -14.64 33.09 -32.22
CA LYS A 18 -13.75 32.65 -31.13
C LYS A 18 -14.48 31.98 -29.94
N PRO A 19 -15.50 32.58 -29.32
CA PRO A 19 -16.20 31.96 -28.21
C PRO A 19 -16.99 30.71 -28.63
N ILE A 20 -17.50 30.66 -29.86
CA ILE A 20 -18.18 29.47 -30.41
C ILE A 20 -17.19 28.33 -30.60
N ILE A 21 -15.99 28.60 -31.12
CA ILE A 21 -14.92 27.61 -31.28
C ILE A 21 -14.43 27.13 -29.91
N VAL A 22 -14.23 28.04 -28.95
CA VAL A 22 -13.84 27.67 -27.58
C VAL A 22 -14.93 26.85 -26.89
N TRP A 23 -16.21 27.20 -27.10
CA TRP A 23 -17.35 26.44 -26.58
C TRP A 23 -17.45 25.07 -27.26
N MET A 24 -17.31 24.96 -28.58
CA MET A 24 -17.25 23.68 -29.29
C MET A 24 -16.07 22.82 -28.82
N ILE A 25 -14.89 23.39 -28.58
CA ILE A 25 -13.76 22.65 -27.99
C ILE A 25 -14.09 22.19 -26.57
N LYS A 26 -14.70 23.04 -25.74
CA LYS A 26 -15.10 22.70 -24.37
C LYS A 26 -16.28 21.73 -24.27
N THR A 27 -17.17 21.71 -25.25
CA THR A 27 -18.38 20.88 -25.23
C THR A 27 -18.17 19.59 -26.01
N CYS A 28 -17.41 19.62 -27.11
CA CYS A 28 -17.15 18.44 -27.95
C CYS A 28 -15.81 17.76 -27.62
N CYS A 29 -14.71 18.48 -27.31
CA CYS A 29 -13.39 17.84 -27.13
C CYS A 29 -13.13 17.40 -25.68
N THR A 30 -13.72 18.04 -24.68
CA THR A 30 -13.52 17.66 -23.26
C THR A 30 -14.10 16.30 -22.88
N PRO A 31 -15.28 15.87 -23.39
CA PRO A 31 -15.76 14.51 -23.19
C PRO A 31 -15.01 13.48 -24.05
N ILE A 32 -14.46 13.90 -25.19
CA ILE A 32 -13.76 13.02 -26.13
C ILE A 32 -12.37 12.63 -25.59
N ILE A 33 -11.60 13.56 -25.02
CA ILE A 33 -10.27 13.23 -24.48
C ILE A 33 -10.37 12.29 -23.26
N GLY A 34 -11.46 12.36 -22.49
CA GLY A 34 -11.71 11.46 -21.35
C GLY A 34 -12.18 10.05 -21.72
N PHE A 35 -12.73 9.84 -22.92
CA PHE A 35 -13.25 8.54 -23.35
C PHE A 35 -12.24 7.68 -24.13
N TYR A 36 -11.25 8.29 -24.78
CA TYR A 36 -10.33 7.56 -25.66
C TYR A 36 -9.29 6.68 -24.95
N ASN A 37 -9.07 6.85 -23.64
CA ASN A 37 -8.11 6.01 -22.89
C ASN A 37 -8.71 4.74 -22.28
N ARG A 38 -10.04 4.56 -22.26
CA ARG A 38 -10.66 3.35 -21.65
C ARG A 38 -10.57 2.10 -22.52
N ARG A 39 -10.29 2.24 -23.83
CA ARG A 39 -10.44 1.14 -24.80
C ARG A 39 -9.15 0.40 -25.14
N TRP A 40 -7.99 0.94 -24.75
CA TRP A 40 -6.68 0.46 -25.21
C TRP A 40 -5.76 -0.06 -24.11
N THR A 41 -6.14 0.02 -22.83
CA THR A 41 -5.42 -0.72 -21.80
C THR A 41 -5.82 -2.19 -21.92
N GLN A 42 -5.05 -2.93 -22.73
CA GLN A 42 -5.19 -4.38 -22.79
C GLN A 42 -4.72 -4.93 -21.46
N TYR A 43 -5.66 -5.15 -20.55
CA TYR A 43 -5.38 -5.85 -19.32
C TYR A 43 -4.95 -7.28 -19.63
N THR A 44 -4.06 -7.78 -18.80
CA THR A 44 -3.87 -9.21 -18.62
C THR A 44 -5.23 -9.88 -18.37
N LYS A 45 -5.40 -11.07 -18.94
CA LYS A 45 -6.60 -11.91 -18.79
C LYS A 45 -6.19 -13.30 -18.32
N THR A 46 -5.33 -13.31 -17.32
CA THR A 46 -4.73 -14.49 -16.73
C THR A 46 -5.66 -15.13 -15.71
N GLY A 47 -6.59 -14.35 -15.14
CA GLY A 47 -7.41 -14.74 -14.02
C GLY A 47 -6.65 -14.78 -12.69
N LYS A 48 -5.37 -14.39 -12.67
CA LYS A 48 -4.47 -14.54 -11.52
C LYS A 48 -4.23 -13.24 -10.78
N ILE A 49 -4.02 -13.33 -9.48
CA ILE A 49 -3.76 -12.21 -8.56
C ILE A 49 -2.52 -12.53 -7.73
N ALA A 50 -1.54 -11.63 -7.73
CA ALA A 50 -0.33 -11.75 -6.93
C ALA A 50 -0.29 -10.74 -5.80
N LEU A 51 0.51 -11.05 -4.79
CA LEU A 51 0.90 -10.16 -3.72
C LEU A 51 2.42 -9.94 -3.78
N CYS A 52 2.84 -8.69 -3.62
CA CYS A 52 4.24 -8.28 -3.50
C CYS A 52 4.46 -7.66 -2.13
N CYS A 53 5.47 -8.11 -1.42
CA CYS A 53 5.89 -7.54 -0.15
C CYS A 53 7.41 -7.56 -0.02
N ILE A 54 7.95 -6.70 0.84
CA ILE A 54 9.33 -6.74 1.30
C ILE A 54 9.33 -6.98 2.81
N ALA A 55 10.26 -7.82 3.27
CA ALA A 55 10.30 -8.26 4.66
C ALA A 55 11.74 -8.22 5.19
N LYS A 56 11.89 -7.81 6.45
CA LYS A 56 13.16 -7.81 7.18
C LYS A 56 12.85 -8.10 8.64
N MET A 57 13.51 -9.07 9.27
CA MET A 57 13.26 -9.46 10.65
C MET A 57 11.76 -9.73 10.91
N GLU A 58 11.17 -10.63 10.13
CA GLU A 58 9.72 -10.95 10.15
C GLU A 58 9.47 -12.47 10.23
N ASN A 59 10.47 -13.30 10.54
CA ASN A 59 10.30 -14.76 10.66
C ASN A 59 9.17 -15.15 11.63
N ASP A 60 8.97 -14.38 12.70
CA ASP A 60 7.90 -14.61 13.69
C ASP A 60 6.48 -14.43 13.12
N TYR A 61 6.31 -13.72 12.00
CA TYR A 61 4.99 -13.32 11.47
C TYR A 61 4.72 -13.83 10.06
N ILE A 62 5.78 -14.06 9.27
CA ILE A 62 5.67 -14.31 7.83
C ILE A 62 4.85 -15.55 7.49
N ARG A 63 4.88 -16.58 8.36
CA ARG A 63 4.08 -17.80 8.14
C ARG A 63 2.59 -17.51 8.13
N PHE A 64 2.12 -16.81 9.16
CA PHE A 64 0.72 -16.43 9.26
C PHE A 64 0.31 -15.48 8.14
N PHE A 65 1.18 -14.56 7.73
CA PHE A 65 0.96 -13.70 6.56
C PHE A 65 0.73 -14.52 5.29
N VAL A 66 1.61 -15.49 4.99
CA VAL A 66 1.48 -16.37 3.82
C VAL A 66 0.18 -17.19 3.88
N GLU A 67 -0.14 -17.77 5.04
CA GLU A 67 -1.38 -18.53 5.25
C GLU A 67 -2.62 -17.67 5.06
N TYR A 68 -2.61 -16.45 5.58
CA TYR A 68 -3.72 -15.52 5.46
C TYR A 68 -4.05 -15.22 4.00
N TYR A 69 -3.05 -14.82 3.22
CA TYR A 69 -3.26 -14.48 1.81
C TYR A 69 -3.51 -15.69 0.92
N LYS A 70 -3.02 -16.88 1.30
CA LYS A 70 -3.44 -18.14 0.68
C LYS A 70 -4.92 -18.41 0.90
N ASN A 71 -5.40 -18.23 2.12
CA ASN A 71 -6.82 -18.43 2.47
C ASN A 71 -7.72 -17.37 1.84
N LEU A 72 -7.20 -16.17 1.58
CA LEU A 72 -7.87 -15.11 0.82
C LEU A 72 -7.85 -15.36 -0.70
N HIS A 73 -7.33 -16.51 -1.14
CA HIS A 73 -7.26 -16.97 -2.52
C HIS A 73 -6.34 -16.15 -3.44
N PHE A 74 -5.23 -15.61 -2.94
CA PHE A 74 -4.16 -15.15 -3.85
C PHE A 74 -3.54 -16.35 -4.58
N ASP A 75 -3.01 -16.15 -5.79
CA ASP A 75 -2.36 -17.22 -6.57
C ASP A 75 -0.86 -17.32 -6.30
N LYS A 76 -0.23 -16.19 -5.94
CA LYS A 76 1.22 -16.09 -5.75
C LYS A 76 1.57 -14.99 -4.76
N ILE A 77 2.61 -15.21 -3.96
CA ILE A 77 3.25 -14.19 -3.15
C ILE A 77 4.72 -14.07 -3.55
N PHE A 78 5.16 -12.85 -3.85
CA PHE A 78 6.55 -12.47 -4.07
C PHE A 78 7.06 -11.77 -2.82
N ILE A 79 8.02 -12.41 -2.14
CA ILE A 79 8.62 -11.90 -0.90
C ILE A 79 10.04 -11.47 -1.20
N TYR A 80 10.29 -10.17 -1.12
CA TYR A 80 11.62 -9.61 -1.20
C TYR A 80 12.28 -9.69 0.18
N ASP A 81 13.30 -10.54 0.31
CA ASP A 81 14.00 -10.74 1.55
C ASP A 81 15.06 -9.66 1.75
N ASN A 82 14.81 -8.73 2.67
CA ASN A 82 15.69 -7.64 3.03
C ASN A 82 16.35 -7.82 4.40
N ASN A 83 16.43 -9.07 4.89
CA ASN A 83 17.28 -9.39 6.03
C ASN A 83 18.75 -9.00 5.79
N ASN A 84 19.52 -8.95 6.88
CA ASN A 84 20.98 -8.83 6.75
C ASN A 84 21.52 -10.10 6.09
N THR A 85 22.64 -10.03 5.36
CA THR A 85 23.20 -11.18 4.62
C THR A 85 23.28 -12.46 5.47
N ASP A 86 23.79 -12.35 6.70
CA ASP A 86 23.94 -13.46 7.65
C ASP A 86 22.79 -13.57 8.68
N GLY A 87 21.68 -12.84 8.46
CA GLY A 87 20.51 -12.86 9.34
C GLY A 87 19.65 -14.12 9.18
N GLU A 88 18.49 -14.10 9.83
CA GLU A 88 17.46 -15.15 9.69
C GLU A 88 17.05 -15.35 8.21
N LYS A 89 16.58 -16.56 7.89
CA LYS A 89 16.13 -16.93 6.55
C LYS A 89 14.65 -17.25 6.60
N PHE A 90 13.89 -16.75 5.64
CA PHE A 90 12.44 -17.03 5.60
C PHE A 90 12.16 -18.48 5.20
N GLU A 91 13.05 -19.10 4.44
CA GLU A 91 13.00 -20.52 4.10
C GLU A 91 12.86 -21.40 5.35
N ASP A 92 13.49 -21.04 6.46
CA ASP A 92 13.42 -21.82 7.70
C ASP A 92 11.99 -21.92 8.26
N VAL A 93 11.09 -21.02 7.86
CA VAL A 93 9.73 -20.89 8.39
C VAL A 93 8.65 -21.24 7.36
N ILE A 94 8.90 -20.99 6.07
CA ILE A 94 7.90 -21.10 4.99
C ILE A 94 8.35 -21.94 3.79
N ASN A 95 9.37 -22.80 3.95
CA ASN A 95 9.88 -23.65 2.86
C ASN A 95 8.81 -24.54 2.21
N ASP A 96 7.79 -24.99 2.95
CA ASP A 96 6.65 -25.71 2.40
C ASP A 96 5.88 -24.90 1.33
N TYR A 97 5.68 -23.60 1.57
CA TYR A 97 5.03 -22.72 0.60
C TYR A 97 5.93 -22.39 -0.60
N ILE A 98 7.25 -22.33 -0.40
CA ILE A 98 8.23 -22.15 -1.48
C ILE A 98 8.25 -23.39 -2.38
N GLN A 99 8.35 -24.58 -1.79
CA GLN A 99 8.35 -25.85 -2.52
C GLN A 99 7.05 -26.09 -3.29
N SER A 100 5.92 -25.62 -2.75
CA SER A 100 4.64 -25.67 -3.47
C SER A 100 4.54 -24.70 -4.66
N GLY A 101 5.48 -23.77 -4.79
CA GLY A 101 5.45 -22.70 -5.78
C GLY A 101 4.45 -21.59 -5.46
N PHE A 102 3.86 -21.56 -4.27
CA PHE A 102 2.96 -20.48 -3.84
C PHE A 102 3.73 -19.19 -3.51
N VAL A 103 4.91 -19.34 -2.91
CA VAL A 103 5.79 -18.22 -2.55
C VAL A 103 7.06 -18.27 -3.39
N ASP A 104 7.48 -17.14 -3.93
CA ASP A 104 8.85 -16.93 -4.39
C ASP A 104 9.57 -15.96 -3.46
N ILE A 105 10.78 -16.34 -3.02
CA ILE A 105 11.68 -15.44 -2.30
C ILE A 105 12.65 -14.82 -3.30
N ILE A 106 12.79 -13.49 -3.24
CA ILE A 106 13.73 -12.71 -4.04
C ILE A 106 14.76 -12.11 -3.09
N ASP A 107 16.03 -12.43 -3.32
CA ASP A 107 17.13 -11.97 -2.46
C ASP A 107 17.42 -10.48 -2.65
N PHE A 108 17.06 -9.69 -1.64
CA PHE A 108 17.36 -8.26 -1.49
C PHE A 108 18.15 -8.02 -0.18
N ARG A 109 18.88 -9.03 0.30
CA ARG A 109 19.52 -9.00 1.61
C ARG A 109 20.66 -7.98 1.65
N GLY A 110 20.80 -7.31 2.79
CA GLY A 110 21.80 -6.27 3.01
C GLY A 110 21.61 -4.98 2.22
N MET A 111 20.58 -4.88 1.38
CA MET A 111 20.29 -3.65 0.64
C MET A 111 19.67 -2.57 1.55
N GLU A 112 20.11 -1.32 1.39
CA GLU A 112 19.49 -0.16 2.03
C GLU A 112 18.42 0.46 1.13
N ARG A 113 17.35 1.01 1.72
CA ARG A 113 16.28 1.73 0.99
C ARG A 113 15.65 0.90 -0.12
N ALA A 114 15.40 -0.36 0.20
CA ALA A 114 15.09 -1.42 -0.75
C ALA A 114 13.60 -1.54 -1.12
N GLN A 115 12.69 -0.90 -0.39
CA GLN A 115 11.25 -1.14 -0.57
C GLN A 115 10.73 -0.67 -1.93
N LEU A 116 11.08 0.57 -2.33
CA LEU A 116 10.65 1.10 -3.63
C LEU A 116 11.25 0.31 -4.80
N SER A 117 12.53 -0.08 -4.72
CA SER A 117 13.18 -0.88 -5.77
C SER A 117 12.63 -2.29 -5.84
N ALA A 118 12.29 -2.91 -4.70
CA ALA A 118 11.61 -4.21 -4.65
C ALA A 118 10.24 -4.16 -5.32
N TYR A 119 9.41 -3.15 -5.00
CA TYR A 119 8.09 -3.00 -5.61
C TYR A 119 8.19 -2.71 -7.12
N GLN A 120 9.17 -1.92 -7.53
CA GLN A 120 9.44 -1.68 -8.95
C GLN A 120 9.90 -2.96 -9.67
N ASP A 121 10.81 -3.73 -9.07
CA ASP A 121 11.32 -4.97 -9.63
C ASP A 121 10.18 -5.98 -9.80
N CYS A 122 9.34 -6.15 -8.77
CA CYS A 122 8.20 -7.06 -8.82
C CYS A 122 7.24 -6.69 -9.93
N TYR A 123 6.87 -5.41 -10.02
CA TYR A 123 5.96 -4.97 -11.06
C TYR A 123 6.57 -5.16 -12.45
N ASN A 124 7.84 -4.78 -12.66
CA ASN A 124 8.51 -4.91 -13.95
C ASN A 124 8.56 -6.36 -14.45
N LYS A 125 8.86 -7.31 -13.56
CA LYS A 125 8.97 -8.73 -13.91
C LYS A 125 7.60 -9.37 -14.14
N HIS A 126 6.63 -9.09 -13.27
CA HIS A 126 5.41 -9.90 -13.18
C HIS A 126 4.13 -9.22 -13.69
N ASN A 127 4.16 -7.94 -14.08
CA ASN A 127 2.94 -7.23 -14.48
C ASN A 127 2.18 -7.91 -15.64
N LYS A 128 2.83 -8.73 -16.48
CA LYS A 128 2.16 -9.42 -17.59
C LYS A 128 1.59 -10.79 -17.22
N GLU A 129 1.92 -11.30 -16.04
CA GLU A 129 1.57 -12.65 -15.58
C GLU A 129 0.34 -12.68 -14.67
N TYR A 130 -0.07 -11.52 -14.16
CA TYR A 130 -1.18 -11.36 -13.21
C TYR A 130 -2.10 -10.23 -13.65
N ASP A 131 -3.39 -10.36 -13.37
CA ASP A 131 -4.42 -9.35 -13.63
C ASP A 131 -4.32 -8.19 -12.64
N TRP A 132 -3.93 -8.51 -11.41
CA TRP A 132 -3.68 -7.57 -10.32
C TRP A 132 -2.47 -7.99 -9.50
N ILE A 133 -1.71 -7.00 -9.02
CA ILE A 133 -0.64 -7.18 -8.05
C ILE A 133 -0.92 -6.25 -6.87
N ALA A 134 -1.12 -6.83 -5.69
CA ALA A 134 -1.22 -6.10 -4.44
C ALA A 134 0.17 -5.79 -3.87
N PHE A 135 0.35 -4.64 -3.23
CA PHE A 135 1.61 -4.23 -2.62
C PHE A 135 1.38 -3.92 -1.15
N PHE A 136 1.62 -4.91 -0.29
CA PHE A 136 1.35 -4.82 1.15
C PHE A 136 2.60 -5.17 1.96
N ASP A 137 2.69 -4.64 3.16
CA ASP A 137 3.76 -4.93 4.12
C ASP A 137 3.37 -6.17 4.95
N ILE A 138 4.33 -6.85 5.59
CA ILE A 138 4.06 -8.10 6.34
C ILE A 138 3.11 -7.90 7.52
N ASP A 139 2.97 -6.68 8.03
CA ASP A 139 2.05 -6.35 9.12
C ASP A 139 0.68 -5.83 8.64
N GLU A 140 0.34 -6.07 7.37
CA GLU A 140 -0.87 -5.59 6.71
C GLU A 140 -1.74 -6.73 6.18
N PHE A 141 -3.02 -6.74 6.60
CA PHE A 141 -3.96 -7.83 6.32
C PHE A 141 -5.24 -7.28 5.67
N LEU A 142 -5.42 -7.55 4.38
CA LEU A 142 -6.61 -7.13 3.63
C LEU A 142 -7.87 -7.85 4.13
N THR A 143 -8.86 -7.06 4.53
CA THR A 143 -10.17 -7.54 4.98
C THR A 143 -11.26 -7.10 4.02
N ILE A 144 -12.07 -8.04 3.56
CA ILE A 144 -13.28 -7.77 2.78
C ILE A 144 -14.47 -7.78 3.74
N ALA A 145 -15.17 -6.66 3.86
CA ALA A 145 -16.12 -6.41 4.95
C ALA A 145 -17.43 -7.23 4.86
N ASP A 146 -17.78 -7.72 3.67
CA ASP A 146 -18.98 -8.55 3.45
C ASP A 146 -18.80 -10.01 3.93
N GLY A 147 -17.63 -10.35 4.48
CA GLY A 147 -17.32 -11.69 5.00
C GLY A 147 -17.06 -12.73 3.91
N ASN A 148 -17.03 -12.32 2.64
CA ASN A 148 -16.66 -13.18 1.54
C ASN A 148 -15.16 -13.02 1.28
N ASP A 149 -14.37 -13.87 1.93
CA ASP A 149 -12.90 -13.91 1.88
C ASP A 149 -12.38 -14.47 0.54
N ASP A 150 -12.71 -13.81 -0.57
CA ASP A 150 -12.30 -14.18 -1.92
C ASP A 150 -11.86 -12.94 -2.70
N ILE A 151 -10.54 -12.82 -2.87
CA ILE A 151 -9.93 -11.70 -3.60
C ILE A 151 -10.35 -11.65 -5.08
N HIS A 152 -10.58 -12.80 -5.73
CA HIS A 152 -11.01 -12.83 -7.12
C HIS A 152 -12.41 -12.26 -7.26
N LYS A 153 -13.35 -12.65 -6.40
CA LYS A 153 -14.68 -12.05 -6.39
C LYS A 153 -14.62 -10.55 -6.13
N PHE A 154 -13.81 -10.13 -5.18
CA PHE A 154 -13.65 -8.71 -4.86
C PHE A 154 -13.12 -7.91 -6.05
N LEU A 155 -12.01 -8.32 -6.68
CA LEU A 155 -11.39 -7.57 -7.77
C LEU A 155 -12.10 -7.70 -9.13
N ASN A 156 -13.04 -8.66 -9.28
CA ASN A 156 -13.89 -8.80 -10.46
C ASN A 156 -15.18 -7.95 -10.42
N LYS A 157 -15.38 -7.15 -9.37
CA LYS A 157 -16.47 -6.18 -9.27
C LYS A 157 -16.48 -5.22 -10.45
N LYS A 158 -17.65 -4.97 -11.03
CA LYS A 158 -17.80 -4.20 -12.30
C LYS A 158 -17.41 -2.74 -12.12
N GLU A 159 -17.61 -2.20 -10.92
CA GLU A 159 -17.21 -0.85 -10.54
C GLU A 159 -15.69 -0.61 -10.68
N PHE A 160 -14.86 -1.66 -10.62
CA PHE A 160 -13.40 -1.54 -10.76
C PHE A 160 -12.89 -1.61 -12.21
N LEU A 161 -13.76 -1.93 -13.19
CA LEU A 161 -13.37 -2.03 -14.61
C LEU A 161 -12.75 -0.75 -15.20
N PRO A 162 -13.21 0.47 -14.85
CA PRO A 162 -12.64 1.70 -15.40
C PRO A 162 -11.27 2.08 -14.84
N TYR A 163 -10.82 1.45 -13.75
CA TYR A 163 -9.68 1.88 -12.94
C TYR A 163 -8.51 0.92 -13.08
N GLN A 164 -7.30 1.43 -12.98
CA GLN A 164 -6.05 0.67 -13.06
C GLN A 164 -5.42 0.46 -11.68
N LEU A 165 -5.85 1.25 -10.71
CA LEU A 165 -5.41 1.18 -9.32
C LEU A 165 -6.63 1.12 -8.41
N LEU A 166 -6.47 0.40 -7.31
CA LEU A 166 -7.38 0.39 -6.18
C LEU A 166 -6.59 0.78 -4.94
N HIS A 167 -7.02 1.86 -4.28
CA HIS A 167 -6.47 2.29 -3.00
C HIS A 167 -7.34 1.74 -1.88
N ILE A 168 -6.72 1.06 -0.92
CA ILE A 168 -7.40 0.49 0.24
C ILE A 168 -6.81 1.12 1.50
N ASN A 169 -7.68 1.68 2.34
CA ASN A 169 -7.27 2.36 3.55
C ASN A 169 -6.78 1.41 4.64
N TRP A 170 -5.81 1.89 5.40
CA TRP A 170 -5.44 1.28 6.67
C TRP A 170 -6.53 1.45 7.71
N LYS A 171 -6.69 0.42 8.53
CA LYS A 171 -7.38 0.43 9.81
C LYS A 171 -6.35 0.05 10.87
N ILE A 172 -5.96 1.01 11.70
CA ILE A 172 -4.82 0.87 12.60
C ILE A 172 -5.21 0.10 13.86
N TYR A 173 -4.33 -0.80 14.29
CA TYR A 173 -4.43 -1.55 15.53
C TYR A 173 -3.24 -1.22 16.44
N GLY A 174 -3.53 -1.13 17.74
CA GLY A 174 -2.52 -0.94 18.77
C GLY A 174 -1.99 -2.27 19.31
N ASP A 175 -1.50 -2.22 20.54
CA ASP A 175 -1.00 -3.38 21.28
C ASP A 175 -2.11 -4.17 22.00
N ASN A 176 -3.35 -3.67 21.99
CA ASN A 176 -4.48 -4.21 22.75
C ASN A 176 -4.12 -4.56 24.21
N ASP A 177 -3.24 -3.74 24.80
CA ASP A 177 -2.70 -3.87 26.16
C ASP A 177 -1.93 -5.16 26.47
N LEU A 178 -1.50 -5.89 25.45
CA LEU A 178 -0.58 -7.01 25.61
C LEU A 178 0.87 -6.51 25.77
N LEU A 179 1.61 -7.14 26.68
CA LEU A 179 3.01 -6.78 26.96
C LEU A 179 4.00 -7.41 26.00
N ASP A 180 3.76 -8.66 25.60
CA ASP A 180 4.66 -9.43 24.75
C ASP A 180 3.88 -10.43 23.89
N ASN A 181 4.58 -11.09 22.97
CA ASN A 181 4.02 -12.16 22.16
C ASN A 181 3.56 -13.34 23.04
N ASP A 182 2.28 -13.72 22.92
CA ASP A 182 1.68 -14.86 23.66
C ASP A 182 1.50 -16.12 22.78
N GLY A 183 2.05 -16.11 21.57
CA GLY A 183 2.02 -17.23 20.62
C GLY A 183 0.80 -17.25 19.69
N ARG A 184 -0.23 -16.44 19.95
CA ARG A 184 -1.37 -16.28 19.03
C ARG A 184 -1.01 -15.37 17.84
N ASN A 185 -1.75 -15.51 16.74
CA ASN A 185 -1.51 -14.67 15.58
C ASN A 185 -1.98 -13.22 15.82
N VAL A 186 -1.52 -12.28 14.98
CA VAL A 186 -1.78 -10.85 15.16
C VAL A 186 -3.27 -10.49 15.11
N ILE A 187 -4.08 -11.23 14.35
CA ILE A 187 -5.53 -10.98 14.24
C ILE A 187 -6.25 -11.41 15.53
N GLU A 188 -5.79 -12.50 16.16
CA GLU A 188 -6.34 -13.00 17.43
C GLU A 188 -5.90 -12.17 18.64
N ARG A 189 -4.70 -11.58 18.58
CA ARG A 189 -4.15 -10.75 19.65
C ARG A 189 -4.73 -9.34 19.63
N PHE A 190 -4.77 -8.73 18.45
CA PHE A 190 -5.06 -7.31 18.30
C PHE A 190 -6.45 -7.12 17.68
N VAL A 191 -7.49 -7.34 18.49
CA VAL A 191 -8.89 -7.42 18.01
C VAL A 191 -9.58 -6.06 17.94
N GLU A 192 -9.18 -5.10 18.77
CA GLU A 192 -9.78 -3.76 18.81
C GLU A 192 -8.89 -2.75 18.07
N PRO A 193 -9.41 -2.03 17.05
CA PRO A 193 -8.68 -0.99 16.36
C PRO A 193 -8.51 0.24 17.26
N LEU A 194 -7.52 1.08 16.94
CA LEU A 194 -7.38 2.38 17.57
C LEU A 194 -8.56 3.31 17.21
N PRO A 195 -8.80 4.37 18.00
CA PRO A 195 -9.78 5.40 17.65
C PRO A 195 -9.55 5.94 16.23
N TYR A 196 -10.63 6.11 15.46
CA TYR A 196 -10.50 6.51 14.05
C TYR A 196 -9.89 7.90 13.83
N ASN A 197 -9.88 8.73 14.88
CA ASN A 197 -9.28 10.06 14.90
C ASN A 197 -7.82 10.08 15.39
N THR A 198 -7.21 8.92 15.67
CA THR A 198 -5.78 8.82 15.96
C THR A 198 -4.98 9.51 14.86
N ARG A 199 -4.12 10.45 15.26
CA ARG A 199 -3.42 11.34 14.34
C ARG A 199 -2.04 10.80 13.99
N MET A 200 -1.63 11.07 12.76
CA MET A 200 -0.28 10.77 12.31
C MET A 200 0.76 11.56 13.10
N TYR A 201 1.93 10.96 13.33
CA TYR A 201 3.05 11.66 13.94
C TYR A 201 3.48 12.90 13.14
N SER A 202 3.52 12.79 11.81
CA SER A 202 4.09 13.82 10.94
C SER A 202 3.09 14.86 10.44
N ARG A 203 1.78 14.64 10.64
CA ARG A 203 0.71 15.44 10.02
C ARG A 203 -0.53 15.47 10.89
N ASN A 204 -1.25 16.59 10.86
CA ASN A 204 -2.57 16.69 11.51
C ASN A 204 -3.68 16.02 10.66
N LEU A 205 -3.48 14.77 10.26
CA LEU A 205 -4.42 13.93 9.52
C LEU A 205 -4.66 12.62 10.28
N PRO A 206 -5.83 11.96 10.13
CA PRO A 206 -6.05 10.63 10.68
C PRO A 206 -5.06 9.62 10.10
N GLU A 207 -4.48 8.75 10.93
CA GLU A 207 -3.56 7.70 10.49
C GLU A 207 -4.22 6.73 9.50
N ASN A 208 -5.52 6.46 9.68
CA ASN A 208 -6.33 5.63 8.80
C ASN A 208 -6.46 6.17 7.35
N ASN A 209 -6.10 7.45 7.11
CA ASN A 209 -6.11 7.98 5.75
C ASN A 209 -5.02 7.38 4.86
N HIS A 210 -3.98 6.75 5.42
CA HIS A 210 -3.00 6.03 4.62
C HIS A 210 -3.67 4.91 3.83
N ILE A 211 -3.10 4.63 2.66
CA ILE A 211 -3.55 3.56 1.78
C ILE A 211 -2.42 2.60 1.44
N LYS A 212 -2.79 1.44 0.92
CA LYS A 212 -1.95 0.66 0.01
C LYS A 212 -2.66 0.45 -1.31
N SER A 213 -1.88 0.06 -2.31
CA SER A 213 -2.35 -0.04 -3.68
C SER A 213 -2.39 -1.48 -4.16
N ILE A 214 -3.48 -1.82 -4.82
CA ILE A 214 -3.56 -2.96 -5.73
C ILE A 214 -3.54 -2.40 -7.16
N VAL A 215 -2.59 -2.86 -7.97
CA VAL A 215 -2.28 -2.29 -9.29
C VAL A 215 -2.56 -3.33 -10.36
N ARG A 216 -3.26 -2.94 -11.43
CA ARG A 216 -3.51 -3.84 -12.57
C ARG A 216 -2.20 -4.24 -13.23
N GLY A 217 -2.17 -5.46 -13.77
CA GLY A 217 -1.12 -5.91 -14.67
C GLY A 217 -1.15 -5.24 -16.04
N GLY A 218 -0.06 -5.38 -16.79
CA GLY A 218 0.07 -4.96 -18.19
C GLY A 218 0.20 -3.47 -18.43
N LEU A 219 0.41 -2.66 -17.38
CA LEU A 219 0.54 -1.21 -17.52
C LEU A 219 1.99 -0.81 -17.82
N SER A 220 2.16 0.15 -18.73
CA SER A 220 3.48 0.62 -19.16
C SER A 220 4.06 1.74 -18.29
N TYR A 221 3.23 2.49 -17.57
CA TYR A 221 3.64 3.71 -16.86
C TYR A 221 3.34 3.64 -15.36
N VAL A 222 4.04 2.72 -14.67
CA VAL A 222 3.95 2.49 -13.23
C VAL A 222 5.35 2.63 -12.62
N ARG A 223 5.53 3.63 -11.74
CA ARG A 223 6.83 3.93 -11.15
C ARG A 223 6.78 4.08 -9.63
N TRP A 224 7.49 3.21 -8.92
CA TRP A 224 7.67 3.28 -7.46
C TRP A 224 8.88 4.14 -7.13
N ASN A 225 8.62 5.38 -6.74
CA ASN A 225 9.68 6.41 -6.66
C ASN A 225 9.58 7.34 -5.47
N ASP A 226 8.36 7.69 -5.05
CA ASP A 226 8.15 8.69 -4.00
C ASP A 226 7.73 8.05 -2.67
N THR A 227 6.98 6.95 -2.74
CA THR A 227 6.34 6.35 -1.57
C THR A 227 5.98 4.87 -1.81
N PRO A 228 6.05 4.01 -0.78
CA PRO A 228 5.67 2.60 -0.90
C PRO A 228 4.14 2.37 -0.86
N HIS A 229 3.34 3.44 -0.73
CA HIS A 229 1.88 3.33 -0.65
C HIS A 229 1.19 3.22 -2.01
N THR A 230 1.69 3.96 -3.00
CA THR A 230 1.16 3.98 -4.37
C THR A 230 2.26 4.33 -5.36
N PRO A 231 2.27 3.72 -6.55
CA PRO A 231 3.18 4.15 -7.60
C PRO A 231 2.73 5.48 -8.19
N ILE A 232 3.68 6.18 -8.81
CA ILE A 232 3.39 7.28 -9.72
C ILE A 232 2.90 6.67 -11.03
N CYS A 233 1.69 7.06 -11.42
CA CYS A 233 1.09 6.66 -12.67
C CYS A 233 0.72 7.88 -13.52
N ILE A 234 0.93 7.76 -14.84
CA ILE A 234 0.59 8.79 -15.83
C ILE A 234 -0.53 8.25 -16.72
N GLY A 235 -1.65 8.96 -16.74
CA GLY A 235 -2.81 8.58 -17.58
C GLY A 235 -3.66 7.44 -17.03
N TYR A 236 -3.44 7.02 -15.78
CA TYR A 236 -4.22 5.98 -15.11
C TYR A 236 -5.07 6.53 -13.97
N TYR A 237 -6.19 5.87 -13.72
CA TYR A 237 -7.18 6.25 -12.72
C TYR A 237 -7.19 5.26 -11.56
N CYS A 238 -7.43 5.78 -10.37
CA CYS A 238 -7.58 5.02 -9.14
C CYS A 238 -9.00 5.16 -8.58
N CYS A 239 -9.47 4.12 -7.90
CA CYS A 239 -10.69 4.16 -7.10
C CYS A 239 -10.47 3.68 -5.67
N ASN A 240 -11.43 3.97 -4.79
CA ASN A 240 -11.55 3.35 -3.46
C ASN A 240 -12.36 2.03 -3.55
N PRO A 241 -12.54 1.29 -2.45
CA PRO A 241 -13.30 0.04 -2.44
C PRO A 241 -14.80 0.19 -2.81
N LEU A 242 -15.37 1.40 -2.76
CA LEU A 242 -16.73 1.70 -3.22
C LEU A 242 -16.81 1.87 -4.76
N GLY A 243 -15.67 1.86 -5.45
CA GLY A 243 -15.60 2.16 -6.89
C GLY A 243 -15.65 3.65 -7.22
N GLU A 244 -15.45 4.51 -6.23
CA GLU A 244 -15.43 5.97 -6.41
C GLU A 244 -14.03 6.44 -6.78
N PRO A 245 -13.90 7.43 -7.71
CA PRO A 245 -12.60 7.91 -8.14
C PRO A 245 -11.86 8.63 -7.00
N VAL A 246 -10.57 8.34 -6.84
CA VAL A 246 -9.68 8.98 -5.87
C VAL A 246 -8.41 9.51 -6.54
N LYS A 247 -7.59 10.27 -5.79
CA LYS A 247 -6.34 10.82 -6.32
C LYS A 247 -5.31 9.70 -6.52
N THR A 248 -4.99 9.36 -7.77
CA THR A 248 -4.08 8.25 -8.12
C THR A 248 -2.71 8.33 -7.43
N ASN A 249 -2.05 9.48 -7.45
CA ASN A 249 -0.67 9.63 -6.97
C ASN A 249 -0.62 10.22 -5.55
N SER A 250 -1.51 9.77 -4.66
CA SER A 250 -1.58 10.22 -3.27
C SER A 250 -1.52 9.02 -2.32
N PRO A 251 -0.62 9.02 -1.32
CA PRO A 251 -0.57 7.98 -0.29
C PRO A 251 -1.69 8.14 0.76
N PHE A 252 -2.54 9.17 0.59
CA PHE A 252 -3.63 9.48 1.51
C PHE A 252 -4.96 9.61 0.78
N GLN A 253 -6.00 8.96 1.30
CA GLN A 253 -7.40 9.13 0.93
C GLN A 253 -8.25 9.19 2.21
N ASN A 254 -9.45 9.77 2.16
CA ASN A 254 -10.37 9.66 3.29
C ASN A 254 -10.72 8.20 3.51
N TYR A 255 -10.63 7.73 4.76
CA TYR A 255 -10.90 6.33 5.08
C TYR A 255 -12.37 5.97 4.92
N ASP A 256 -12.61 4.78 4.41
CA ASP A 256 -13.88 4.07 4.40
C ASP A 256 -13.61 2.59 4.65
N PHE A 257 -14.32 1.98 5.60
CA PHE A 257 -14.13 0.59 6.00
C PHE A 257 -15.34 -0.31 5.65
N SER A 258 -16.30 0.21 4.89
CA SER A 258 -17.58 -0.44 4.63
C SER A 258 -17.49 -1.60 3.65
N VAL A 259 -16.50 -1.58 2.74
CA VAL A 259 -16.33 -2.63 1.72
C VAL A 259 -15.04 -3.41 1.90
N ALA A 260 -13.91 -2.72 2.06
CA ALA A 260 -12.63 -3.36 2.31
C ALA A 260 -11.67 -2.40 3.04
N PHE A 261 -10.78 -2.95 3.85
CA PHE A 261 -9.75 -2.20 4.57
C PHE A 261 -8.55 -3.11 4.87
N ILE A 262 -7.41 -2.51 5.19
CA ILE A 262 -6.20 -3.23 5.58
C ILE A 262 -6.03 -3.10 7.08
N ARG A 263 -6.07 -4.20 7.82
CA ARG A 263 -5.68 -4.20 9.25
C ARG A 263 -4.18 -4.00 9.33
N HIS A 264 -3.74 -2.93 9.97
CA HIS A 264 -2.32 -2.60 10.09
C HIS A 264 -1.83 -2.74 11.53
N TYR A 265 -0.92 -3.69 11.75
CA TYR A 265 -0.35 -4.03 13.06
C TYR A 265 1.08 -3.47 13.20
N SER A 266 1.18 -2.14 13.11
CA SER A 266 2.46 -1.43 12.98
C SER A 266 3.33 -1.49 14.24
N THR A 267 2.71 -1.42 15.42
CA THR A 267 3.41 -1.40 16.72
C THR A 267 3.53 -2.78 17.34
N LYS A 268 2.43 -3.55 17.34
CA LYS A 268 2.28 -4.81 18.11
C LYS A 268 2.56 -4.55 19.60
N THR A 269 2.97 -5.56 20.36
CA THR A 269 3.25 -5.39 21.79
C THR A 269 4.51 -4.57 22.04
N ILE A 270 4.67 -4.03 23.25
CA ILE A 270 5.88 -3.28 23.62
C ILE A 270 7.13 -4.17 23.61
N GLY A 271 6.99 -5.46 23.96
CA GLY A 271 8.07 -6.44 23.85
C GLY A 271 8.54 -6.61 22.41
N GLU A 272 7.60 -6.83 21.48
CA GLU A 272 7.90 -6.95 20.05
C GLU A 272 8.41 -5.63 19.45
N TRP A 273 7.92 -4.49 19.94
CA TRP A 273 8.40 -3.16 19.53
C TRP A 273 9.89 -2.99 19.84
N VAL A 274 10.29 -3.27 21.07
CA VAL A 274 11.69 -3.14 21.52
C VAL A 274 12.58 -4.17 20.84
N LYS A 275 12.18 -5.45 20.84
CA LYS A 275 13.00 -6.56 20.31
C LYS A 275 13.16 -6.50 18.79
N ASN A 276 12.12 -6.09 18.06
CA ASN A 276 12.08 -6.19 16.61
C ASN A 276 12.05 -4.82 15.93
N LYS A 277 11.02 -3.99 16.17
CA LYS A 277 10.81 -2.75 15.40
C LYS A 277 11.91 -1.72 15.65
N MET A 278 12.31 -1.50 16.89
CA MET A 278 13.39 -0.56 17.25
C MET A 278 14.75 -1.01 16.69
N LYS A 279 15.02 -2.32 16.62
CA LYS A 279 16.27 -2.87 16.06
C LYS A 279 16.30 -2.82 14.53
N ARG A 280 15.18 -3.16 13.90
CA ARG A 280 15.06 -3.24 12.45
C ARG A 280 15.16 -1.87 11.78
N GLY A 281 14.49 -0.86 12.34
CA GLY A 281 14.33 0.45 11.71
C GLY A 281 13.30 0.47 10.57
N ILE A 282 13.33 1.53 9.76
CA ILE A 282 12.43 1.74 8.61
C ILE A 282 13.14 1.34 7.30
N PRO A 283 12.52 0.52 6.43
CA PRO A 283 13.16 0.04 5.19
C PRO A 283 13.70 1.13 4.25
N ASP A 284 13.03 2.28 4.17
CA ASP A 284 13.34 3.38 3.24
C ASP A 284 14.39 4.39 3.73
N ARG A 285 15.06 4.15 4.87
CA ARG A 285 15.96 5.13 5.49
C ARG A 285 17.16 4.45 6.19
N SER A 286 18.23 5.19 6.51
CA SER A 286 19.41 4.64 7.22
C SER A 286 19.15 4.50 8.73
N VAL A 287 19.74 3.49 9.37
CA VAL A 287 19.50 3.11 10.78
C VAL A 287 19.74 4.26 11.77
N GLU A 288 20.78 5.05 11.55
CA GLU A 288 21.19 6.16 12.44
C GLU A 288 20.17 7.29 12.49
N SER A 289 19.37 7.46 11.43
CA SER A 289 18.41 8.57 11.32
C SER A 289 17.06 8.32 12.04
N TRP A 290 16.82 7.13 12.62
CA TRP A 290 15.52 6.78 13.24
C TRP A 290 15.56 6.37 14.70
N LYS A 291 16.72 6.19 15.33
CA LYS A 291 16.76 5.94 16.79
C LYS A 291 16.06 7.06 17.58
N GLU A 292 16.05 8.27 17.03
CA GLU A 292 15.34 9.42 17.58
C GLU A 292 13.82 9.38 17.34
N ILE A 293 13.35 8.65 16.32
CA ILE A 293 11.93 8.63 15.89
C ILE A 293 11.21 7.36 16.34
N LEU A 294 11.79 6.17 16.13
CA LEU A 294 11.21 4.90 16.58
C LEU A 294 11.66 4.58 18.01
N ASN A 295 11.21 5.41 18.95
CA ASN A 295 11.49 5.27 20.38
C ASN A 295 10.22 4.85 21.15
N LEU A 296 10.29 4.77 22.48
CA LEU A 296 9.13 4.44 23.31
C LEU A 296 8.05 5.52 23.27
N ASP A 297 8.41 6.79 23.10
CA ASP A 297 7.42 7.86 23.00
C ASP A 297 6.57 7.69 21.73
N PHE A 298 7.18 7.30 20.61
CA PHE A 298 6.46 6.96 19.38
C PHE A 298 5.52 5.78 19.58
N PHE A 299 5.96 4.72 20.28
CA PHE A 299 5.08 3.61 20.66
C PHE A 299 3.85 4.11 21.44
N PHE A 300 4.05 4.97 22.43
CA PHE A 300 2.98 5.52 23.27
C PHE A 300 2.13 6.61 22.58
N MET A 301 2.45 7.02 21.35
CA MET A 301 1.52 7.81 20.54
C MET A 301 0.31 6.99 20.08
N TYR A 302 0.51 5.69 19.88
CA TYR A 302 -0.51 4.77 19.40
C TYR A 302 -1.08 3.89 20.52
N ASN A 303 -0.29 3.63 21.56
CA ASN A 303 -0.62 2.69 22.62
C ASN A 303 -0.74 3.36 23.98
N ARG A 304 -1.60 2.82 24.85
CA ARG A 304 -1.76 3.35 26.21
C ARG A 304 -0.47 3.21 26.99
N ARG A 305 0.01 4.31 27.58
CA ARG A 305 1.14 4.32 28.50
C ARG A 305 0.74 3.80 29.89
N THR A 306 1.51 2.86 30.42
CA THR A 306 1.39 2.32 31.78
C THR A 306 2.78 2.11 32.39
N ASP A 307 2.88 2.14 33.72
CA ASP A 307 4.15 1.88 34.42
C ASP A 307 4.67 0.46 34.14
N GLU A 308 3.76 -0.51 34.03
CA GLU A 308 4.08 -1.89 33.68
C GLU A 308 4.77 -2.00 32.31
N LYS A 309 4.22 -1.35 31.27
CA LYS A 309 4.82 -1.31 29.93
C LYS A 309 6.19 -0.63 29.98
N GLN A 310 6.30 0.49 30.68
CA GLN A 310 7.55 1.24 30.81
C GLN A 310 8.66 0.39 31.47
N LEU A 311 8.37 -0.22 32.61
CA LEU A 311 9.30 -1.09 33.33
C LEU A 311 9.70 -2.32 32.49
N TYR A 312 8.74 -2.90 31.78
CA TYR A 312 8.97 -4.05 30.91
C TYR A 312 9.92 -3.71 29.75
N ALA A 313 9.70 -2.57 29.08
CA ALA A 313 10.59 -2.08 28.03
C ALA A 313 12.00 -1.79 28.54
N GLU A 314 12.11 -1.13 29.70
CA GLU A 314 13.40 -0.84 30.34
C GLU A 314 14.16 -2.11 30.74
N HIS A 315 13.45 -3.16 31.14
CA HIS A 315 14.06 -4.44 31.45
C HIS A 315 14.70 -5.07 30.21
N ILE A 316 13.97 -5.13 29.08
CA ILE A 316 14.50 -5.66 27.81
C ILE A 316 15.71 -4.84 27.35
N LEU A 317 15.59 -3.51 27.35
CA LEU A 317 16.68 -2.62 26.91
C LEU A 317 17.95 -2.76 27.76
N LYS A 318 17.83 -3.05 29.07
CA LYS A 318 18.98 -3.29 29.95
C LYS A 318 19.67 -4.62 29.67
N ASP A 319 18.91 -5.65 29.33
CA ASP A 319 19.45 -6.97 29.04
C ASP A 319 20.14 -7.03 27.67
N GLU A 320 19.79 -6.15 26.74
CA GLU A 320 20.47 -6.01 25.44
C GLU A 320 21.79 -5.23 25.49
N LEU A 321 22.05 -4.50 26.58
CA LEU A 321 23.30 -3.75 26.79
C LEU A 321 24.38 -4.56 27.55
N LYS A 322 24.04 -5.77 27.99
CA LYS A 322 24.98 -6.74 28.56
C LYS A 322 25.42 -7.71 27.48
#